data_AF-A0A7Y4RZC6-F1
#
_entry.id   AF-A0A7Y4RZC6-F1
#
_cell.length_a   1.000
_cell.length_b   1.000
_cell.length_c   1.000
_cell.angle_alpha   90.00
_cell.angle_beta   90.00
_cell.angle_gamma   90.00
#
_symmetry.space_group_name_H-M   'P 1'
#
loop_
_entity.id
_entity.type
_entity.pdbx_description
1 polymer ?
#
loop_
_entity_poly.entity_id
_entity_poly.type
_entity_poly.pdbx_seq_one_letter_code
_entity_poly.pdbx_strand_id
1 'polypeptide(L)'
;MPTMEATCRLFLCARCRKQVLICRHCDRGQIYCADGCAKIARSHSLREAGRRYQQSRQGRFKQAKRIRRFRLRKQNVTHQGSESVADNDLLPANSVKVGTPVVLSRQSRPADTRQCHFCGASCSEFVRYSFLHRRRVPTIIKIDRKGTKHDDSP
;
A
#
# COMPACT_ATOMS: atom_id res chain seq x y z
N MET A 1 -43.52 3.48 -4.69
CA MET A 1 -42.42 2.69 -5.32
C MET A 1 -41.35 2.49 -4.25
N PRO A 2 -41.25 1.33 -3.59
CA PRO A 2 -40.26 1.15 -2.54
C PRO A 2 -38.87 1.18 -3.19
N THR A 3 -38.04 2.13 -2.77
CA THR A 3 -36.62 2.18 -3.13
C THR A 3 -35.99 0.87 -2.67
N MET A 4 -35.63 -0.01 -3.61
CA MET A 4 -34.93 -1.25 -3.29
C MET A 4 -33.60 -0.91 -2.64
N GLU A 5 -33.57 -0.95 -1.30
CA GLU A 5 -32.36 -0.70 -0.55
C GLU A 5 -31.31 -1.78 -0.89
N ALA A 6 -30.13 -1.35 -1.31
CA ALA A 6 -29.09 -2.28 -1.72
C ALA A 6 -28.42 -2.90 -0.47
N THR A 7 -28.43 -4.24 -0.39
CA THR A 7 -27.72 -4.98 0.67
C THR A 7 -26.24 -4.58 0.74
N CYS A 8 -25.81 -4.07 1.88
CA CYS A 8 -24.44 -3.59 2.11
C CYS A 8 -23.64 -4.51 3.03
N ARG A 9 -22.31 -4.53 2.87
CA ARG A 9 -21.40 -5.24 3.79
C ARG A 9 -20.81 -4.29 4.81
N LEU A 10 -20.92 -4.65 6.08
CA LEU A 10 -20.21 -4.04 7.19
C LEU A 10 -18.99 -4.88 7.55
N PHE A 11 -17.80 -4.27 7.61
CA PHE A 11 -16.57 -4.94 8.03
C PHE A 11 -15.63 -3.98 8.76
N LEU A 12 -14.67 -4.53 9.52
CA LEU A 12 -13.61 -3.75 10.13
C LEU A 12 -12.41 -3.67 9.19
N CYS A 13 -11.89 -2.47 8.96
CA CYS A 13 -10.66 -2.29 8.18
C CYS A 13 -9.53 -3.15 8.78
N ALA A 14 -8.89 -3.99 7.96
CA ALA A 14 -7.83 -4.90 8.39
C ALA A 14 -6.59 -4.18 8.95
N ARG A 15 -6.46 -2.86 8.71
CA ARG A 15 -5.37 -2.03 9.22
C ARG A 15 -5.78 -1.18 10.43
N CYS A 16 -6.72 -0.26 10.25
CA CYS A 16 -7.08 0.72 11.28
C CYS A 16 -8.31 0.33 12.12
N ARG A 17 -8.92 -0.83 11.85
CA ARG A 17 -10.09 -1.36 12.57
C ARG A 17 -11.37 -0.51 12.53
N LYS A 18 -11.38 0.66 11.89
CA LYS A 18 -12.59 1.46 11.64
C LYS A 18 -13.67 0.61 10.94
N GLN A 19 -14.92 0.78 11.35
CA GLN A 19 -16.07 0.17 10.71
C GLN A 19 -16.26 0.75 9.30
N VAL A 20 -16.52 -0.13 8.32
CA VAL A 20 -16.68 0.23 6.92
C VAL A 20 -17.94 -0.39 6.36
N LEU A 21 -18.87 0.45 5.90
CA LEU A 21 -20.08 0.05 5.21
C LEU A 21 -19.89 0.22 3.69
N ILE A 22 -20.12 -0.84 2.91
CA ILE A 22 -19.95 -0.80 1.44
C ILE A 22 -21.10 -1.45 0.69
N CYS A 23 -21.50 -0.85 -0.43
CA CYS A 23 -22.52 -1.42 -1.30
C CYS A 23 -21.99 -2.63 -2.07
N ARG A 24 -22.91 -3.44 -2.59
CA ARG A 24 -22.60 -4.61 -3.44
C ARG A 24 -21.68 -4.25 -4.62
N HIS A 25 -21.85 -3.09 -5.25
CA HIS A 25 -21.02 -2.68 -6.39
C HIS A 25 -19.56 -2.41 -6.00
N CYS A 26 -19.35 -1.80 -4.82
CA CYS A 26 -18.01 -1.54 -4.29
C CYS A 26 -17.39 -2.76 -3.61
N ASP A 27 -18.18 -3.77 -3.25
CA ASP A 27 -17.71 -4.99 -2.60
C ASP A 27 -17.03 -5.97 -3.56
N ARG A 28 -15.86 -5.58 -4.04
CA ARG A 28 -14.97 -6.38 -4.89
C ARG A 28 -13.92 -7.14 -4.06
N GLY A 29 -14.27 -7.51 -2.82
CA GLY A 29 -13.34 -8.13 -1.89
C GLY A 29 -12.52 -7.14 -1.05
N GLN A 30 -13.06 -5.95 -0.81
CA GLN A 30 -12.39 -4.91 -0.01
C GLN A 30 -12.18 -5.37 1.43
N ILE A 31 -11.00 -5.15 1.98
CA ILE A 31 -10.70 -5.42 3.40
C ILE A 31 -10.12 -4.21 4.11
N TYR A 32 -9.99 -3.08 3.41
CA TYR A 32 -9.48 -1.82 3.94
C TYR A 32 -10.53 -0.72 3.76
N CYS A 33 -10.45 0.32 4.60
CA CYS A 33 -11.29 1.51 4.45
C CYS A 33 -10.88 2.35 3.23
N ALA A 34 -11.76 3.27 2.84
CA ALA A 34 -11.53 4.24 1.76
C ALA A 34 -10.46 5.30 2.12
N ASP A 35 -10.14 5.46 3.41
CA ASP A 35 -9.18 6.45 3.95
C ASP A 35 -7.70 6.15 3.62
N GLY A 36 -7.42 5.38 2.55
CA GLY A 36 -6.06 5.13 2.07
C GLY A 36 -5.33 3.94 2.72
N CYS A 37 -5.94 3.22 3.66
CA CYS A 37 -5.31 2.06 4.31
C CYS A 37 -4.82 1.00 3.32
N ALA A 38 -5.53 0.79 2.21
CA ALA A 38 -5.12 -0.13 1.14
C ALA A 38 -3.79 0.26 0.49
N LYS A 39 -3.58 1.57 0.23
CA LYS A 39 -2.34 2.08 -0.37
C LYS A 39 -1.17 1.83 0.56
N ILE A 40 -1.33 2.11 1.86
CA ILE A 40 -0.24 1.94 2.81
C ILE A 40 0.10 0.45 3.00
N ALA A 41 -0.91 -0.42 3.11
CA ALA A 41 -0.71 -1.87 3.18
C ALA A 41 0.00 -2.41 1.93
N ARG A 42 -0.39 -1.93 0.74
CA ARG A 42 0.28 -2.28 -0.52
C ARG A 42 1.74 -1.85 -0.52
N SER A 43 2.05 -0.61 -0.14
CA SER A 43 3.43 -0.11 -0.05
C SER A 43 4.29 -0.93 0.90
N HIS A 44 3.74 -1.33 2.06
CA HIS A 44 4.43 -2.20 3.01
C HIS A 44 4.70 -3.58 2.41
N SER A 45 3.67 -4.22 1.83
CA SER A 45 3.82 -5.54 1.20
C SER A 45 4.81 -5.54 0.03
N LEU A 46 4.82 -4.49 -0.79
CA LEU A 46 5.76 -4.34 -1.89
C LEU A 46 7.19 -4.15 -1.38
N ARG A 47 7.39 -3.36 -0.32
CA ARG A 47 8.69 -3.20 0.32
C ARG A 47 9.21 -4.53 0.88
N GLU A 48 8.37 -5.29 1.58
CA GLU A 48 8.75 -6.61 2.11
C GLU A 48 9.05 -7.62 1.00
N ALA A 49 8.24 -7.66 -0.05
CA ALA A 49 8.50 -8.51 -1.21
C ALA A 49 9.82 -8.13 -1.89
N GLY A 50 10.06 -6.83 -2.08
CA GLY A 50 11.31 -6.30 -2.61
C GLY A 50 12.52 -6.67 -1.76
N ARG A 51 12.43 -6.50 -0.43
CA ARG A 51 13.47 -6.87 0.54
C ARG A 51 13.83 -8.35 0.43
N ARG A 52 12.83 -9.24 0.47
CA ARG A 52 13.02 -10.69 0.33
C ARG A 52 13.68 -11.04 -1.02
N TYR A 53 13.21 -10.44 -2.10
CA TYR A 53 13.78 -10.70 -3.42
C TYR A 53 15.22 -10.21 -3.52
N GLN A 54 15.55 -9.02 -3.00
CA GLN A 54 16.91 -8.48 -2.99
C GLN A 54 17.88 -9.35 -2.17
N GLN A 55 17.41 -9.93 -1.06
CA GLN A 55 18.18 -10.85 -0.22
C GLN A 55 18.37 -12.24 -0.87
N SER A 56 17.50 -12.62 -1.81
CA SER A 56 17.60 -13.90 -2.51
C SER A 56 18.88 -13.99 -3.36
N ARG A 57 19.38 -15.22 -3.58
CA ARG A 57 20.54 -15.50 -4.46
C ARG A 57 20.35 -14.85 -5.83
N GLN A 58 19.21 -15.10 -6.48
CA GLN A 58 18.90 -14.55 -7.80
C GLN A 58 18.89 -13.01 -7.81
N GLY A 59 18.31 -12.39 -6.77
CA GLY A 59 18.29 -10.94 -6.62
C GLY A 59 19.68 -10.34 -6.54
N ARG A 60 20.56 -10.92 -5.70
CA ARG A 60 21.97 -10.48 -5.56
C ARG A 60 22.74 -10.58 -6.88
N PHE A 61 22.62 -11.68 -7.62
CA PHE A 61 23.29 -11.83 -8.94
C PHE A 61 22.79 -10.80 -9.96
N LYS A 62 21.47 -10.56 -10.04
CA LYS A 62 20.92 -9.53 -10.94
C LYS A 62 21.38 -8.13 -10.54
N GLN A 63 21.48 -7.83 -9.25
CA GLN A 63 22.02 -6.56 -8.77
C GLN A 63 23.50 -6.41 -9.15
N ALA A 64 24.34 -7.44 -8.92
CA ALA A 64 25.75 -7.41 -9.31
C ALA A 64 25.92 -7.17 -10.82
N LYS A 65 25.14 -7.86 -11.66
CA LYS A 65 25.12 -7.65 -13.12
C LYS A 65 24.72 -6.22 -13.50
N ARG A 66 23.71 -5.66 -12.82
CA ARG A 66 23.27 -4.26 -13.01
C ARG A 66 24.37 -3.27 -12.64
N ILE A 67 25.01 -3.43 -11.48
CA ILE A 67 26.11 -2.56 -11.03
C ILE A 67 27.30 -2.65 -11.98
N ARG A 68 27.69 -3.86 -12.43
CA ARG A 68 28.74 -4.04 -13.44
C ARG A 68 28.45 -3.24 -14.71
N ARG A 69 27.24 -3.36 -15.27
CA ARG A 69 26.82 -2.60 -16.46
C ARG A 69 26.83 -1.09 -16.23
N PHE A 70 26.40 -0.63 -15.06
CA PHE A 70 26.44 0.79 -14.72
C PHE A 70 27.87 1.33 -14.67
N ARG A 71 28.80 0.61 -14.02
CA ARG A 71 30.22 0.99 -13.95
C ARG A 71 30.86 1.03 -15.34
N LEU A 72 30.61 0.04 -16.18
CA LEU A 72 31.10 0.02 -17.56
C LEU A 72 30.62 1.23 -18.38
N ARG A 73 29.37 1.68 -18.19
CA ARG A 73 28.87 2.92 -18.82
C ARG A 73 29.51 4.18 -18.26
N LYS A 74 29.75 4.23 -16.95
CA LYS A 74 30.35 5.40 -16.26
C LYS A 74 31.85 5.55 -16.45
N GLN A 75 32.58 4.50 -16.86
CA GLN A 75 34.01 4.64 -17.16
C GLN A 75 34.29 5.40 -18.47
N ASN A 76 33.27 5.66 -19.31
CA ASN A 76 33.36 6.59 -20.44
C ASN A 76 32.96 8.02 -20.04
N VAL A 77 33.60 8.60 -19.01
CA VAL A 77 33.46 10.03 -18.67
C VAL A 77 34.84 10.67 -18.78
N THR A 78 35.14 11.21 -19.97
CA THR A 78 36.34 11.97 -20.33
C THR A 78 36.21 13.47 -20.00
N HIS A 79 35.51 13.81 -18.91
CA HIS A 79 35.33 15.21 -18.53
C HIS A 79 36.24 15.54 -17.33
N GLN A 80 37.22 16.41 -17.57
CA GLN A 80 38.02 17.05 -16.53
C GLN A 80 37.07 17.82 -15.61
N GLY A 81 37.18 17.58 -14.31
CA GLY A 81 36.39 18.31 -13.31
C GLY A 81 36.77 19.79 -13.28
N SER A 82 35.81 20.65 -12.93
CA SER A 82 36.07 22.07 -12.62
C SER A 82 36.67 22.21 -11.23
N GLU A 83 37.47 23.26 -11.02
CA GLU A 83 38.05 23.61 -9.73
C GLU A 83 36.98 23.94 -8.67
N SER A 84 37.31 23.64 -7.41
CA SER A 84 36.43 23.83 -6.25
C SER A 84 36.19 25.31 -5.97
N VAL A 85 34.93 25.74 -5.96
CA VAL A 85 34.54 27.07 -5.46
C VAL A 85 34.38 27.01 -3.94
N ALA A 86 34.86 28.08 -3.30
CA ALA A 86 35.05 28.24 -1.87
C ALA A 86 33.77 28.27 -1.01
N ASP A 87 34.03 28.20 0.28
CA ASP A 87 33.19 27.91 1.43
C ASP A 87 32.21 29.03 1.85
N ASN A 88 31.07 28.61 2.42
CA ASN A 88 30.10 29.33 3.26
C ASN A 88 28.99 30.19 2.61
N ASP A 89 27.81 29.58 2.42
CA ASP A 89 26.52 30.28 2.51
C ASP A 89 25.77 29.81 3.77
N LEU A 90 25.75 30.66 4.80
CA LEU A 90 24.98 30.45 6.02
C LEU A 90 23.50 30.74 5.76
N LEU A 91 22.62 29.74 5.92
CA LEU A 91 21.18 29.94 5.91
C LEU A 91 20.69 30.37 7.31
N PRO A 92 19.83 31.41 7.43
CA PRO A 92 19.29 31.83 8.71
C PRO A 92 18.25 30.84 9.27
N ALA A 93 18.26 30.69 10.60
CA ALA A 93 17.39 29.81 11.36
C ALA A 93 15.94 30.30 11.39
N ASN A 94 15.00 29.44 10.99
CA ASN A 94 13.56 29.72 11.09
C ASN A 94 13.06 29.51 12.54
N SER A 95 12.53 30.59 13.13
CA SER A 95 11.88 30.62 14.45
C SER A 95 10.54 29.88 14.48
N VAL A 96 10.21 29.32 15.65
CA VAL A 96 9.15 28.33 15.87
C VAL A 96 8.10 28.85 16.88
N LYS A 97 6.81 28.56 16.59
CA LYS A 97 5.54 28.60 17.39
C LYS A 97 4.88 29.98 17.51
N VAL A 98 3.54 30.11 17.43
CA VAL A 98 2.48 29.64 18.37
C VAL A 98 1.18 29.47 17.56
N GLY A 99 0.42 28.37 17.59
CA GLY A 99 -0.42 27.90 18.69
C GLY A 99 -1.85 28.45 18.54
N THR A 100 -2.67 27.85 17.67
CA THR A 100 -4.10 28.17 17.54
C THR A 100 -4.94 27.32 18.49
N PRO A 101 -5.92 27.89 19.20
CA PRO A 101 -6.76 27.14 20.13
C PRO A 101 -7.67 26.17 19.36
N VAL A 102 -7.67 24.92 19.81
CA VAL A 102 -8.60 23.89 19.34
C VAL A 102 -9.99 24.24 19.84
N VAL A 103 -10.86 24.69 18.92
CA VAL A 103 -12.29 24.77 19.16
C VAL A 103 -12.79 23.35 19.36
N LEU A 104 -13.23 23.03 20.58
CA LEU A 104 -13.98 21.82 20.91
C LEU A 104 -15.33 21.89 20.20
N SER A 105 -15.34 21.49 18.92
CA SER A 105 -16.58 21.28 18.19
C SER A 105 -17.31 20.12 18.83
N ARG A 106 -18.47 20.44 19.41
CA ARG A 106 -19.45 19.49 19.95
C ARG A 106 -19.76 18.49 18.84
N GLN A 107 -19.28 17.26 18.99
CA GLN A 107 -19.56 16.19 18.04
C GLN A 107 -21.06 15.91 18.07
N SER A 108 -21.79 16.57 17.18
CA SER A 108 -23.11 16.13 16.75
C SER A 108 -22.96 14.69 16.28
N ARG A 109 -23.59 13.76 16.98
CA ARG A 109 -23.69 12.34 16.59
C ARG A 109 -23.94 12.31 15.09
N PRO A 110 -23.04 11.72 14.26
CA PRO A 110 -23.32 11.65 12.84
C PRO A 110 -24.62 10.88 12.73
N ALA A 111 -25.66 11.55 12.24
CA ALA A 111 -26.90 10.91 11.84
C ALA A 111 -26.53 9.66 11.05
N ASP A 112 -27.22 8.55 11.31
CA ASP A 112 -27.06 7.24 10.69
C ASP A 112 -27.18 7.31 9.16
N THR A 113 -26.20 7.92 8.50
CA THR A 113 -26.08 7.91 7.05
C THR A 113 -25.50 6.56 6.71
N ARG A 114 -26.39 5.57 6.62
CA ARG A 114 -26.13 4.25 6.07
C ARG A 114 -25.77 4.41 4.60
N GLN A 115 -24.56 4.86 4.34
CA GLN A 115 -24.04 5.16 3.01
C GLN A 115 -22.76 4.36 2.79
N CYS A 116 -22.54 3.97 1.54
CA CYS A 116 -21.30 3.34 1.15
C CYS A 116 -20.12 4.31 1.35
N HIS A 117 -19.13 3.93 2.15
CA HIS A 117 -17.96 4.76 2.40
C HIS A 117 -17.05 4.98 1.16
N PHE A 118 -17.34 4.33 0.03
CA PHE A 118 -16.57 4.48 -1.21
C PHE A 118 -17.29 5.33 -2.26
N CYS A 119 -18.61 5.19 -2.41
CA CYS A 119 -19.38 5.87 -3.45
C CYS A 119 -20.55 6.71 -2.94
N GLY A 120 -20.84 6.69 -1.63
CA GLY A 120 -21.93 7.45 -1.02
C GLY A 120 -23.34 6.86 -1.23
N ALA A 121 -23.49 5.80 -2.02
CA ALA A 121 -24.81 5.20 -2.27
C ALA A 121 -25.48 4.73 -0.96
N SER A 122 -26.79 4.96 -0.85
CA SER A 122 -27.60 4.52 0.29
C SER A 122 -27.57 3.00 0.46
N CYS A 123 -27.43 2.57 1.70
CA CYS A 123 -27.38 1.19 2.13
C CYS A 123 -28.64 0.82 2.92
N SER A 124 -29.09 -0.41 2.74
CA SER A 124 -30.19 -0.95 3.54
C SER A 124 -29.84 -1.03 5.02
N GLU A 125 -30.88 -1.09 5.87
CA GLU A 125 -30.75 -1.43 7.29
C GLU A 125 -30.06 -2.78 7.49
N PHE A 126 -30.44 -3.76 6.68
CA PHE A 126 -29.92 -5.11 6.77
C PHE A 126 -28.55 -5.20 6.11
N VAL A 127 -27.51 -5.28 6.95
CA VAL A 127 -26.12 -5.42 6.51
C VAL A 127 -25.64 -6.86 6.65
N ARG A 128 -24.78 -7.28 5.74
CA ARG A 128 -24.05 -8.56 5.83
C ARG A 128 -22.65 -8.32 6.40
N TYR A 129 -22.10 -9.34 7.05
CA TYR A 129 -20.72 -9.31 7.56
C TYR A 129 -19.74 -10.11 6.68
N SER A 130 -20.27 -10.95 5.79
CA SER A 130 -19.50 -11.85 4.91
C SER A 130 -19.54 -11.41 3.44
N PHE A 131 -18.57 -11.91 2.65
CA PHE A 131 -18.52 -11.68 1.20
C PHE A 131 -19.67 -12.42 0.48
N LEU A 132 -20.20 -11.85 -0.60
CA LEU A 132 -21.28 -12.48 -1.41
C LEU A 132 -20.85 -13.80 -2.06
N HIS A 133 -19.57 -13.89 -2.42
CA HIS A 133 -19.02 -15.09 -3.02
C HIS A 133 -18.04 -15.70 -2.02
N ARG A 134 -18.31 -16.91 -1.54
CA ARG A 134 -17.25 -17.75 -0.94
C ARG A 134 -16.19 -17.88 -2.02
N ARG A 135 -14.98 -17.35 -1.76
CA ARG A 135 -13.84 -17.70 -2.60
C ARG A 135 -13.79 -19.23 -2.62
N ARG A 136 -13.97 -19.85 -3.78
CA ARG A 136 -13.57 -21.26 -3.96
C ARG A 136 -12.09 -21.26 -3.60
N VAL A 137 -11.74 -21.86 -2.47
CA VAL A 137 -10.35 -22.08 -2.09
C VAL A 137 -9.79 -22.93 -3.23
N PRO A 138 -8.80 -22.47 -4.00
CA PRO A 138 -8.13 -23.36 -4.95
C PRO A 138 -7.54 -24.47 -4.09
N THR A 139 -7.96 -25.71 -4.34
CA THR A 139 -7.39 -26.90 -3.74
C THR A 139 -5.87 -26.78 -3.85
N ILE A 140 -5.20 -26.84 -2.70
CA ILE A 140 -3.76 -26.68 -2.50
C ILE A 140 -2.98 -27.16 -3.74
N ILE A 141 -2.36 -26.22 -4.46
CA ILE A 141 -1.38 -26.56 -5.49
C ILE A 141 -0.25 -27.27 -4.75
N LYS A 142 -0.05 -28.55 -5.02
CA LYS A 142 1.10 -29.32 -4.53
C LYS A 142 2.36 -28.57 -4.96
N ILE A 143 3.16 -28.14 -3.98
CA ILE A 143 4.44 -27.51 -4.24
C ILE A 143 5.38 -28.63 -4.69
N ASP A 144 5.56 -28.78 -6.01
CA ASP A 144 6.59 -29.67 -6.55
C ASP A 144 7.96 -29.14 -6.13
N ARG A 145 8.54 -29.79 -5.12
CA ARG A 145 9.94 -29.64 -4.72
C ARG A 145 10.83 -30.32 -5.77
N LYS A 146 10.99 -29.71 -6.96
CA LYS A 146 12.10 -30.09 -7.85
C LYS A 146 13.33 -29.27 -7.46
N GLY A 147 14.20 -29.89 -6.68
CA GLY A 147 15.54 -29.37 -6.38
C GLY A 147 16.31 -29.17 -7.67
N THR A 148 16.79 -27.94 -7.89
CA THR A 148 17.77 -27.65 -8.93
C THR A 148 19.10 -28.27 -8.48
N LYS A 149 19.52 -29.32 -9.19
CA LYS A 149 20.88 -29.85 -9.10
C LYS A 149 21.85 -28.72 -9.48
N HIS A 150 22.86 -28.52 -8.63
CA HIS A 150 24.04 -27.73 -8.96
C HIS A 150 24.96 -28.66 -9.75
N ASP A 151 25.14 -28.39 -11.04
CA ASP A 151 26.29 -28.91 -11.77
C ASP A 151 27.41 -27.89 -11.64
N ASP A 152 28.38 -28.23 -10.80
CA ASP A 152 29.72 -27.65 -10.81
C ASP A 152 30.50 -28.27 -11.97
N SER A 153 31.22 -27.46 -12.74
CA SER A 153 32.29 -27.91 -13.62
C SER A 153 33.16 -26.73 -14.08
N PRO A 154 34.44 -26.99 -14.40
CA PRO A 154 35.60 -26.29 -13.82
C PRO A 154 35.94 -24.93 -14.46
#